data_AF-A0A3M2BCQ5-F1
#
_entry.id   AF-A0A3M2BCQ5-F1
#
_cell.length_a   1.000
_cell.length_b   1.000
_cell.length_c   1.000
_cell.angle_alpha   90.00
_cell.angle_beta   90.00
_cell.angle_gamma   90.00
#
_symmetry.space_group_name_H-M   'P 1'
#
loop_
_entity.id
_entity.type
_entity.pdbx_description
1 polymer ?
#
loop_
_entity_poly.entity_id
_entity_poly.type
_entity_poly.pdbx_seq_one_letter_code
_entity_poly.pdbx_strand_id
1 'polypeptide(L)'
;PNRRLQWDSSLPGNGNGARSLGKELENSHQFAQCQVEKVFRTVCLRPPSDQADRNKVSTATISFINGNYRMKSVFAELATYCMGP
;
A
#
# COMPACT_ATOMS: atom_id res chain seq x y z
N PRO A 1 8.83 -20.47 1.59
CA PRO A 1 7.67 -19.55 1.47
C PRO A 1 8.15 -18.10 1.32
N ASN A 2 7.56 -17.32 0.40
CA ASN A 2 7.96 -15.93 0.10
C ASN A 2 7.65 -14.98 1.28
N ARG A 3 8.41 -15.10 2.36
CA ARG A 3 8.24 -14.40 3.65
C ARG A 3 8.36 -12.88 3.53
N ARG A 4 8.96 -12.39 2.44
CA ARG A 4 9.15 -10.96 2.21
C ARG A 4 7.89 -10.25 1.71
N LEU A 5 6.98 -10.95 1.03
CA LEU A 5 5.78 -10.36 0.43
C LEU A 5 4.64 -10.12 1.43
N GLN A 6 4.67 -10.82 2.58
CA GLN A 6 3.62 -10.77 3.60
C GLN A 6 2.23 -10.96 2.97
N TRP A 7 1.99 -12.18 2.46
CA TRP A 7 0.69 -12.59 1.92
C TRP A 7 -0.40 -12.40 2.97
N ASP A 8 -1.59 -12.04 2.51
CA ASP A 8 -2.76 -11.90 3.36
C ASP A 8 -3.12 -13.24 4.02
N SER A 9 -3.25 -13.25 5.34
CA SER A 9 -3.58 -14.47 6.11
C SER A 9 -5.02 -14.95 5.90
N SER A 10 -5.89 -14.10 5.33
CA SER A 10 -7.26 -14.45 4.94
C SER A 10 -7.32 -15.19 3.59
N LEU A 11 -6.22 -15.24 2.85
CA LEU A 11 -6.11 -15.97 1.60
C LEU A 11 -5.34 -17.29 1.81
N PRO A 12 -5.62 -18.32 1.00
CA PRO A 12 -5.02 -19.65 1.17
C PRO A 12 -3.49 -19.67 1.00
N GLY A 13 -2.87 -18.63 0.43
CA GLY A 13 -1.42 -18.58 0.19
C GLY A 13 -0.97 -19.53 -0.93
N ASN A 14 -1.93 -20.08 -1.65
CA ASN A 14 -1.77 -20.94 -2.82
C ASN A 14 -2.97 -20.77 -3.75
N GLY A 15 -2.82 -21.06 -5.04
CA GLY A 15 -3.94 -21.00 -5.97
C GLY A 15 -3.63 -21.60 -7.33
N ASN A 16 -4.69 -21.82 -8.12
CA ASN A 16 -4.60 -22.40 -9.44
C ASN A 16 -4.48 -21.31 -10.52
N GLY A 17 -3.23 -20.96 -10.84
CA GLY A 17 -2.89 -20.12 -11.99
C GLY A 17 -2.79 -18.61 -11.71
N ALA A 18 -2.63 -17.84 -12.80
CA ALA A 18 -2.33 -16.41 -12.75
C ALA A 18 -3.42 -15.58 -12.06
N ARG A 19 -4.69 -15.98 -12.15
CA ARG A 19 -5.82 -15.28 -11.52
C ARG A 19 -5.75 -15.32 -9.99
N SER A 20 -5.51 -16.51 -9.41
CA SER A 20 -5.37 -16.65 -7.97
C SER A 20 -4.05 -16.06 -7.47
N LEU A 21 -2.97 -16.16 -8.25
CA LEU A 21 -1.72 -15.47 -7.95
C LEU A 21 -1.91 -13.94 -7.92
N GLY A 22 -2.65 -13.39 -8.88
CA GLY A 22 -3.01 -11.97 -8.91
C GLY A 22 -3.76 -11.53 -7.66
N LYS A 23 -4.74 -12.33 -7.22
CA LYS A 23 -5.49 -12.06 -5.98
C LYS A 23 -4.59 -12.05 -4.74
N GLU A 24 -3.68 -13.00 -4.64
CA GLU A 24 -2.69 -13.05 -3.56
C GLU A 24 -1.75 -11.83 -3.60
N LEU A 25 -1.31 -11.41 -4.80
CA LEU A 25 -0.38 -10.29 -4.98
C LEU A 25 -1.05 -8.94 -4.70
N GLU A 26 -2.29 -8.76 -5.13
CA GLU A 26 -3.10 -7.57 -4.85
C GLU A 26 -3.32 -7.39 -3.35
N ASN A 27 -3.44 -8.48 -2.59
CA ASN A 27 -3.61 -8.45 -1.14
C ASN A 27 -2.29 -8.53 -0.37
N SER A 28 -1.15 -8.52 -1.05
CA SER A 28 0.15 -8.55 -0.38
C SER A 28 0.47 -7.19 0.23
N HIS A 29 0.85 -7.16 1.51
CA HIS A 29 1.18 -5.92 2.22
C HIS A 29 2.30 -5.13 1.51
N GLN A 30 3.31 -5.81 0.97
CA GLN A 30 4.38 -5.14 0.23
C GLN A 30 3.90 -4.47 -1.06
N PHE A 31 2.96 -5.09 -1.76
CA PHE A 31 2.38 -4.48 -2.96
C PHE A 31 1.63 -3.20 -2.58
N ALA A 32 0.80 -3.27 -1.54
CA ALA A 32 0.09 -2.12 -0.98
C ALA A 32 1.06 -0.98 -0.60
N GLN A 33 2.14 -1.30 0.13
CA GLN A 33 3.14 -0.31 0.52
C GLN A 33 3.82 0.35 -0.69
N CYS A 34 4.23 -0.44 -1.69
CA CYS A 34 4.85 0.09 -2.91
C CYS A 34 3.89 1.01 -3.68
N GLN A 35 2.60 0.69 -3.75
CA GLN A 35 1.62 1.56 -4.40
C GLN A 35 1.45 2.87 -3.65
N VAL A 36 1.34 2.83 -2.32
CA VAL A 36 1.23 4.03 -1.49
C VAL A 36 2.47 4.92 -1.61
N GLU A 37 3.67 4.34 -1.62
CA GLU A 37 4.91 5.10 -1.84
C GLU A 37 4.96 5.80 -3.21
N LYS A 38 4.41 5.16 -4.26
CA LYS A 38 4.30 5.81 -5.58
C LYS A 38 3.37 7.02 -5.53
N VAL A 39 2.20 6.87 -4.89
CA VAL A 39 1.27 7.99 -4.71
C VAL A 39 1.91 9.09 -3.89
N PHE A 40 2.64 8.75 -2.82
CA PHE A 40 3.38 9.72 -2.02
C PHE A 40 4.34 10.54 -2.89
N ARG A 41 5.17 9.89 -3.71
CA ARG A 41 6.11 10.58 -4.61
C ARG A 41 5.38 11.51 -5.60
N THR A 42 4.23 11.10 -6.11
CA THR A 42 3.43 11.89 -7.04
C THR A 42 2.78 13.10 -6.38
N VAL A 43 2.29 12.96 -5.14
CA VAL A 43 1.50 14.01 -4.46
C VAL A 43 2.39 14.96 -3.67
N CYS A 44 3.38 14.45 -2.94
CA CYS A 44 4.34 15.24 -2.18
C CYS A 44 5.51 15.75 -3.04
N LEU A 45 5.64 15.29 -4.29
CA LEU A 45 6.75 15.62 -5.21
C LEU A 45 8.15 15.31 -4.65
N ARG A 46 8.23 14.39 -3.67
CA ARG A 46 9.47 13.93 -3.03
C ARG A 46 9.30 12.50 -2.49
N PRO A 47 10.40 11.75 -2.27
CA PRO A 47 10.32 10.49 -1.55
C PRO A 47 10.07 10.71 -0.04
N PRO A 48 9.54 9.70 0.67
CA PRO A 48 9.53 9.68 2.12
C PRO A 48 10.97 9.79 2.65
N SER A 49 11.29 10.85 3.38
CA SER A 49 12.65 11.16 3.82
C SER A 49 12.85 10.99 5.32
N ASP A 50 11.86 11.39 6.12
CA ASP A 50 11.95 11.36 7.57
C ASP A 50 11.06 10.27 8.20
N GLN A 51 11.06 10.22 9.53
CA GLN A 51 10.26 9.25 10.26
C GLN A 51 8.75 9.54 10.17
N ALA A 52 8.35 10.81 10.06
CA ALA A 52 6.95 11.18 9.92
C ALA A 52 6.40 10.72 8.57
N ASP A 53 7.15 10.89 7.48
CA ASP A 53 6.77 10.41 6.16
C ASP A 53 6.64 8.89 6.14
N ARG A 54 7.62 8.18 6.72
CA ARG A 54 7.61 6.70 6.80
C ARG A 54 6.42 6.21 7.61
N ASN A 55 6.12 6.86 8.74
CA ASN A 55 4.94 6.56 9.53
C ASN A 55 3.66 6.83 8.72
N LYS A 56 3.60 7.94 7.98
CA LYS A 56 2.42 8.28 7.16
C LYS A 56 2.20 7.28 6.04
N VAL A 57 3.25 6.86 5.33
CA VAL A 57 3.16 5.80 4.32
C VAL A 57 2.68 4.49 4.94
N SER A 58 3.18 4.12 6.13
CA SER A 58 2.71 2.92 6.84
C SER A 58 1.23 3.02 7.20
N THR A 59 0.78 4.15 7.75
CA THR A 59 -0.63 4.37 8.08
C THR A 59 -1.51 4.36 6.83
N ALA A 60 -1.11 5.04 5.77
CA ALA A 60 -1.84 5.06 4.50
C ALA A 60 -1.88 3.67 3.84
N THR A 61 -0.87 2.83 4.05
CA THR A 61 -0.87 1.42 3.61
C THR A 61 -1.91 0.60 4.35
N ILE A 62 -2.02 0.76 5.66
CA ILE A 62 -3.06 0.11 6.47
C ILE A 62 -4.45 0.61 6.04
N SER A 63 -4.63 1.93 5.86
CA SER A 63 -5.87 2.52 5.33
C SER A 63 -6.23 1.99 3.95
N PHE A 64 -5.23 1.80 3.08
CA PHE A 64 -5.42 1.26 1.73
C PHE A 64 -5.93 -0.17 1.77
N ILE A 65 -5.32 -1.04 2.58
CA ILE A 65 -5.73 -2.43 2.77
C ILE A 65 -7.15 -2.49 3.37
N ASN A 66 -7.38 -1.78 4.49
CA ASN A 66 -8.67 -1.76 5.19
C ASN A 66 -9.78 -1.09 4.37
N GLY A 67 -9.42 -0.19 3.45
CA GLY A 67 -10.32 0.52 2.54
C GLY A 67 -10.64 -0.24 1.26
N ASN A 68 -10.46 -1.56 1.23
CA ASN A 68 -10.64 -2.43 0.07
C ASN A 68 -9.80 -2.00 -1.16
N TYR A 69 -8.54 -1.62 -0.94
CA TYR A 69 -7.58 -1.27 -1.99
C TYR A 69 -8.06 -0.13 -2.92
N ARG A 70 -8.79 0.84 -2.37
CA ARG A 70 -9.29 2.00 -3.13
C ARG A 70 -8.22 3.08 -3.27
N MET A 71 -7.58 3.17 -4.42
CA MET A 71 -6.49 4.14 -4.62
C MET A 71 -6.90 5.61 -4.43
N LYS A 72 -8.16 5.95 -4.74
CA LYS A 72 -8.69 7.31 -4.55
C LYS A 72 -8.58 7.81 -3.11
N SER A 73 -8.76 6.94 -2.10
CA SER A 73 -8.64 7.36 -0.70
C SER A 73 -7.19 7.67 -0.32
N VAL A 74 -6.24 6.92 -0.86
CA VAL A 74 -4.80 7.16 -0.64
C VAL A 74 -4.35 8.49 -1.24
N PHE A 75 -4.82 8.82 -2.44
CA PHE A 75 -4.55 10.14 -3.04
C PHE A 75 -5.12 11.27 -2.18
N ALA A 76 -6.35 11.13 -1.69
CA ALA A 76 -6.96 12.14 -0.81
C ALA A 76 -6.19 12.27 0.52
N GLU A 77 -5.88 11.16 1.18
CA GLU A 77 -5.16 11.13 2.45
C GLU A 77 -3.76 11.75 2.34
N LEU A 78 -3.03 11.41 1.27
CA LEU A 78 -1.69 11.95 1.04
C LEU A 78 -1.73 13.40 0.57
N ALA A 79 -2.75 13.82 -0.19
CA ALA A 79 -2.91 15.22 -0.55
C ALA A 79 -3.03 16.11 0.69
N THR A 80 -3.87 15.71 1.66
CA THR A 80 -4.02 16.42 2.95
C THR A 80 -2.71 16.45 3.76
N TYR A 81 -1.90 15.40 3.70
CA TYR A 81 -0.62 15.38 4.40
C TYR A 81 0.44 16.25 3.70
N CYS A 82 0.55 16.16 2.39
CA CYS A 82 1.56 16.84 1.59
C CYS A 82 1.32 18.34 1.46
N MET A 83 0.06 18.80 1.54
CA MET A 83 -0.27 20.22 1.46
C MET A 83 0.13 21.02 2.72
N GLY A 84 0.51 20.35 3.80
CA GLY A 84 0.76 21.00 5.09
C GLY A 84 -0.54 21.48 5.76
N PRO A 85 -0.46 21.94 7.03
CA PRO A 85 -1.60 22.57 7.71
C PRO A 85 -2.02 23.89 7.06
#